data_AF-A0AAW1VGL7-F1
#
_entry.id   AF-A0AAW1VGL7-F1
#
_cell.length_a   1.000
_cell.length_b   1.000
_cell.length_c   1.000
_cell.angle_alpha   90.00
_cell.angle_beta   90.00
_cell.angle_gamma   90.00
#
_symmetry.space_group_name_H-M   'P 1'
#
loop_
_entity.id
_entity.type
_entity.pdbx_description
1 polymer ?
#
loop_
_entity_poly.entity_id
_entity_poly.type
_entity_poly.pdbx_seq_one_letter_code
_entity_poly.pdbx_strand_id
1 'polypeptide(L)'
;MMFNRLMFLMIVIYTHNLVTSNTRDDELAADNCFRTECRHTFVKRLAVIPLCGTDEKPYQSWRSISCAYRCKKRYNIRFQVLHRGYCVGKPTAPEYWGIT
;
A
#
# COMPACT_ATOMS: atom_id res chain seq x y z
N MET A 1 18.92 12.74 42.86
CA MET A 1 18.86 11.66 41.85
C MET A 1 17.85 12.04 40.75
N MET A 2 18.26 12.78 39.72
CA MET A 2 17.36 13.33 38.68
C MET A 2 17.82 13.02 37.24
N PHE A 3 18.66 11.98 37.05
CA PHE A 3 19.18 11.62 35.71
C PHE A 3 18.27 10.65 34.91
N ASN A 4 17.16 10.19 35.50
CA ASN A 4 16.41 9.04 34.94
C ASN A 4 15.28 9.40 33.97
N ARG A 5 14.82 10.65 33.84
CA ARG A 5 13.67 10.93 32.95
C ARG A 5 14.06 11.23 31.51
N LEU A 6 15.19 11.92 31.28
CA LEU A 6 15.66 12.28 29.95
C LEU A 6 16.20 11.08 29.17
N MET A 7 16.90 10.17 29.84
CA MET A 7 17.45 8.97 29.20
C MET A 7 16.34 8.03 28.69
N PHE A 8 15.27 7.85 29.47
CA PHE A 8 14.13 7.04 29.05
C PHE A 8 13.38 7.65 27.87
N LEU A 9 13.21 8.97 27.83
CA LEU A 9 12.60 9.66 26.68
C LEU A 9 13.42 9.46 25.40
N MET A 10 14.75 9.55 25.48
CA MET A 10 15.62 9.31 24.33
C MET A 10 15.53 7.87 23.81
N ILE A 11 15.45 6.87 24.70
CA ILE A 11 15.28 5.46 24.32
C ILE A 11 13.93 5.23 23.65
N VAL A 12 12.84 5.79 24.20
CA VAL A 12 11.49 5.67 23.63
C VAL A 12 11.43 6.34 22.25
N ILE A 13 11.97 7.55 22.11
CA ILE A 13 12.02 8.25 20.82
C ILE A 13 12.85 7.45 19.81
N TYR A 14 14.02 6.92 20.21
CA TYR A 14 14.89 6.16 19.32
C TYR A 14 14.23 4.87 18.83
N THR A 15 13.59 4.13 19.74
CA THR A 15 12.88 2.88 19.39
C THR A 15 11.67 3.13 18.50
N HIS A 16 10.87 4.18 18.77
CA HIS A 16 9.78 4.59 17.88
C HIS A 16 10.28 4.96 16.48
N ASN A 17 11.34 5.78 16.38
CA ASN A 17 11.92 6.16 15.08
C ASN A 17 12.46 4.94 14.32
N LEU A 18 13.16 4.03 15.00
CA LEU A 18 13.69 2.80 14.39
C LEU A 18 12.57 1.90 13.85
N VAL A 19 11.51 1.69 14.63
CA VAL A 19 10.33 0.91 14.21
C VAL A 19 9.66 1.56 13.01
N THR A 20 9.48 2.88 13.00
CA THR A 20 8.85 3.57 11.86
C THR A 20 9.70 3.54 10.59
N SER A 21 11.03 3.51 10.69
CA SER A 21 11.92 3.36 9.54
C SER A 21 11.74 1.99 8.90
N ASN A 22 11.82 0.92 9.71
CA ASN A 22 11.66 -0.46 9.24
C ASN A 22 10.31 -0.66 8.55
N THR A 23 9.22 -0.10 9.10
CA THR A 23 7.89 -0.24 8.47
C THR A 23 7.79 0.46 7.10
N ARG A 24 8.51 1.57 6.89
CA ARG A 24 8.51 2.27 5.59
C ARG A 24 9.32 1.50 4.54
N ASP A 25 10.45 0.92 4.96
CA ASP A 25 11.29 0.11 4.09
C ASP A 25 10.55 -1.17 3.65
N ASP A 26 9.78 -1.79 4.56
CA ASP A 26 8.91 -2.93 4.27
C ASP A 26 7.78 -2.57 3.29
N GLU A 27 7.11 -1.43 3.49
CA GLU A 27 6.07 -0.93 2.57
C GLU A 27 6.63 -0.65 1.17
N LEU A 28 7.82 -0.04 1.08
CA LEU A 28 8.50 0.22 -0.17
C LEU A 28 8.91 -1.09 -0.87
N ALA A 29 9.40 -2.07 -0.11
CA ALA A 29 9.76 -3.39 -0.64
C ALA A 29 8.53 -4.17 -1.14
N ALA A 30 7.39 -4.06 -0.45
CA ALA A 30 6.13 -4.63 -0.90
C ALA A 30 5.60 -3.95 -2.17
N ASP A 31 5.71 -2.63 -2.27
CA ASP A 31 5.35 -1.85 -3.46
C ASP A 31 6.24 -2.20 -4.66
N ASN A 32 7.55 -2.36 -4.44
CA ASN A 32 8.47 -2.80 -5.47
C ASN A 32 8.15 -4.22 -5.95
N CYS A 33 7.86 -5.16 -5.03
CA CYS A 33 7.38 -6.51 -5.38
C CYS A 33 6.14 -6.44 -6.28
N PHE A 34 5.18 -5.56 -5.96
CA PHE A 34 3.99 -5.39 -6.79
C PHE A 34 4.34 -4.87 -8.19
N ARG A 35 5.25 -3.89 -8.30
CA ARG A 35 5.67 -3.35 -9.61
C ARG A 35 6.46 -4.33 -10.46
N THR A 36 7.28 -5.18 -9.86
CA THR A 36 8.17 -6.11 -10.58
C THR A 36 7.51 -7.45 -10.88
N GLU A 37 6.75 -8.02 -9.94
CA GLU A 37 6.15 -9.36 -10.07
C GLU A 37 4.69 -9.33 -10.53
N CYS A 38 3.95 -8.28 -10.22
CA CYS A 38 2.51 -8.20 -10.43
C CYS A 38 2.11 -7.34 -11.63
N ARG A 39 3.08 -6.93 -12.47
CA ARG A 39 2.85 -6.12 -13.66
C ARG A 39 2.10 -6.91 -14.72
N HIS A 40 0.78 -7.03 -14.54
CA HIS A 40 -0.10 -7.45 -15.61
C HIS A 40 -0.35 -6.24 -16.50
N THR A 41 0.03 -6.39 -17.76
CA THR A 41 -0.28 -5.46 -18.84
C THR A 41 -1.77 -5.13 -18.83
N PHE A 42 -2.06 -3.84 -18.97
CA PHE A 42 -3.40 -3.26 -18.96
C PHE A 42 -4.23 -3.90 -20.09
N VAL A 43 -5.05 -4.91 -19.79
CA VAL A 43 -5.89 -5.54 -20.80
C VAL A 43 -7.08 -4.63 -21.05
N LYS A 44 -6.99 -3.83 -22.12
CA LYS A 44 -7.88 -2.70 -22.44
C LYS A 44 -9.37 -3.05 -22.65
N ARG A 45 -9.84 -4.30 -22.47
CA ARG A 45 -11.22 -4.70 -22.86
C ARG A 45 -11.87 -5.86 -22.08
N LEU A 46 -11.52 -6.11 -20.83
CA LEU A 46 -12.35 -6.97 -19.98
C LEU A 46 -12.83 -6.16 -18.79
N ALA A 47 -14.12 -6.29 -18.45
CA ALA A 47 -14.78 -5.59 -17.35
C ALA A 47 -13.87 -5.58 -16.11
N VAL A 48 -13.20 -4.45 -15.92
CA VAL A 48 -12.31 -4.16 -14.80
C VAL A 48 -13.25 -3.91 -13.64
N ILE A 49 -13.35 -4.85 -12.69
CA ILE A 49 -14.01 -4.58 -11.42
C ILE A 49 -12.96 -3.92 -10.54
N PRO A 50 -12.95 -2.58 -10.40
CA PRO A 50 -12.01 -1.92 -9.52
C PRO A 50 -12.23 -2.40 -8.08
N LEU A 51 -11.14 -2.52 -7.33
CA LEU A 51 -11.13 -2.91 -5.92
C LEU A 51 -10.29 -1.89 -5.15
N CYS A 52 -10.77 -1.48 -3.99
CA CYS A 52 -9.99 -0.64 -3.08
C CYS A 52 -9.31 -1.51 -2.03
N GLY A 53 -7.99 -1.39 -1.89
CA GLY A 53 -7.23 -2.03 -0.82
C GLY A 53 -7.17 -1.18 0.45
N THR A 54 -6.78 -1.79 1.58
CA THR A 54 -6.55 -1.08 2.87
C THR A 54 -5.44 -0.03 2.82
N ASP A 55 -4.64 -0.03 1.76
CA ASP A 55 -3.64 1.00 1.46
C ASP A 55 -4.19 2.15 0.62
N GLU A 56 -5.50 2.19 0.45
CA GLU A 56 -6.22 3.18 -0.36
C GLU A 56 -5.71 3.24 -1.81
N LYS A 57 -5.19 2.13 -2.34
CA LYS A 57 -4.80 2.04 -3.75
C LYS A 57 -5.90 1.34 -4.55
N PRO A 58 -6.21 1.83 -5.76
CA PRO A 58 -7.12 1.15 -6.66
C PRO A 58 -6.42 -0.01 -7.37
N TYR A 59 -7.05 -1.17 -7.35
CA TYR A 59 -6.64 -2.38 -8.05
C TYR A 59 -7.62 -2.68 -9.18
N GLN A 60 -7.12 -2.87 -10.39
CA GLN A 60 -7.94 -3.03 -11.60
C GLN A 60 -8.60 -4.42 -11.71
N SER A 61 -8.07 -5.42 -11.01
CA SER A 61 -8.60 -6.77 -11.09
C SER A 61 -8.35 -7.54 -9.81
N TRP A 62 -9.14 -8.59 -9.60
CA TRP A 62 -8.86 -9.61 -8.59
C TRP A 62 -7.43 -10.14 -8.68
N ARG A 63 -6.89 -10.30 -9.89
CA ARG A 63 -5.53 -10.77 -10.09
C ARG A 63 -4.49 -9.79 -9.55
N SER A 64 -4.70 -8.48 -9.76
CA SER A 64 -3.83 -7.45 -9.23
C SER A 64 -3.89 -7.38 -7.70
N ILE A 65 -5.09 -7.40 -7.09
CA ILE A 65 -5.20 -7.31 -5.63
C ILE A 65 -4.66 -8.58 -4.94
N SER A 66 -4.87 -9.77 -5.52
CA SER A 66 -4.32 -11.02 -4.99
C SER A 66 -2.78 -11.03 -5.05
N CYS A 67 -2.19 -10.45 -6.09
CA CYS A 67 -0.74 -10.35 -6.19
C CYS A 67 -0.17 -9.32 -5.20
N ALA A 68 -0.85 -8.19 -5.02
CA ALA A 68 -0.51 -7.22 -3.98
C ALA A 68 -0.60 -7.83 -2.57
N TYR A 69 -1.63 -8.64 -2.30
CA TYR A 69 -1.77 -9.39 -1.07
C TYR A 69 -0.57 -10.31 -0.83
N ARG A 70 -0.13 -11.04 -1.86
CA ARG A 70 1.07 -11.89 -1.76
C ARG A 70 2.32 -11.08 -1.42
N CYS A 71 2.54 -9.95 -2.09
CA CYS A 71 3.69 -9.08 -1.83
C CYS A 71 3.67 -8.54 -0.40
N LYS A 72 2.53 -8.00 0.04
CA LYS A 72 2.38 -7.45 1.40
C LYS A 72 2.50 -8.51 2.49
N LYS A 73 1.99 -9.72 2.24
CA LYS A 73 2.14 -10.85 3.15
C LYS A 73 3.61 -11.23 3.38
N ARG A 74 4.50 -11.10 2.38
CA ARG A 74 5.94 -11.40 2.54
C ARG A 74 6.62 -10.49 3.54
N TYR A 75 6.15 -9.26 3.67
CA TYR A 75 6.68 -8.25 4.59
C TYR A 75 5.80 -8.09 5.85
N ASN A 76 4.94 -9.07 6.16
CA ASN A 76 4.01 -9.02 7.30
C ASN A 76 3.09 -7.78 7.35
N ILE A 77 2.84 -7.14 6.21
CA ILE A 77 1.96 -5.97 6.11
C ILE A 77 0.52 -6.45 6.06
N ARG A 78 -0.31 -5.92 6.97
CA ARG A 78 -1.76 -6.20 6.97
C ARG A 78 -2.40 -5.60 5.73
N PHE A 79 -2.94 -6.46 4.88
CA PHE A 79 -3.59 -6.05 3.65
C PHE A 79 -4.90 -6.79 3.42
N GLN A 80 -5.95 -6.02 3.13
CA GLN A 80 -7.27 -6.55 2.82
C GLN A 80 -7.94 -5.72 1.73
N VAL A 81 -8.98 -6.27 1.13
CA VAL A 81 -9.89 -5.50 0.28
C VAL A 81 -10.82 -4.70 1.19
N LEU A 82 -10.82 -3.37 1.07
CA LEU A 82 -11.78 -2.52 1.78
C LEU A 82 -13.18 -2.69 1.19
N HIS A 83 -13.30 -2.49 -0.12
CA HIS A 83 -14.56 -2.63 -0.84
C HIS A 83 -14.34 -2.83 -2.34
N ARG A 84 -15.42 -3.23 -3.03
CA ARG A 84 -15.51 -3.18 -4.50
C ARG A 84 -15.75 -1.73 -4.94
N GLY A 85 -15.14 -1.31 -6.04
CA GLY A 85 -15.12 0.08 -6.47
C GLY A 85 -13.74 0.73 -6.32
N TYR A 86 -13.64 1.97 -6.80
CA TYR A 86 -12.47 2.82 -6.58
C TYR A 86 -12.44 3.36 -5.15
N CYS A 87 -11.24 3.57 -4.61
CA CYS A 87 -11.10 4.25 -3.32
C CYS A 87 -11.67 5.67 -3.37
N VAL A 88 -12.43 6.06 -2.35
CA VAL A 88 -13.02 7.41 -2.26
C VAL A 88 -11.91 8.46 -2.20
N GLY A 89 -11.98 9.48 -3.06
CA GLY A 89 -11.07 10.65 -3.00
C GLY A 89 -9.75 10.55 -3.78
N LYS A 90 -9.50 9.48 -4.56
CA LYS A 90 -8.35 9.44 -5.49
C LYS A 90 -8.81 9.47 -6.94
N PRO A 91 -8.44 10.49 -7.74
CA PRO A 91 -8.73 10.48 -9.16
C PRO A 91 -7.97 9.34 -9.81
N THR A 92 -8.71 8.48 -10.50
CA THR A 92 -8.13 7.53 -11.43
C THR A 92 -7.70 8.27 -12.68
N ALA A 93 -6.39 8.38 -12.95
CA ALA A 93 -5.97 8.59 -14.33
C ALA A 93 -5.94 7.22 -15.05
N PRO A 94 -6.30 7.14 -16.34
CA PRO A 94 -6.29 8.23 -17.30
C PRO A 94 -7.66 8.92 -17.44
N GLU A 95 -7.59 10.23 -17.32
CA GLU A 95 -8.47 11.23 -17.90
C GLU A 95 -8.93 10.83 -19.32
N TYR A 96 -10.19 10.43 -19.47
CA TYR A 96 -10.90 10.42 -20.76
C TYR A 96 -12.37 10.70 -20.48
N TRP A 97 -12.67 11.96 -20.18
CA TRP A 97 -14.02 12.54 -20.29
C TRP A 97 -13.95 13.84 -21.10
N GLY A 98 -13.25 13.79 -22.23
CA GLY A 98 -13.38 14.75 -23.31
C GLY A 98 -14.20 14.14 -24.44
N ILE A 99 -15.52 14.12 -24.27
CA ILE A 99 -16.47 13.97 -25.39
C ILE A 99 -17.59 15.00 -25.14
N THR A 100 -17.37 16.19 -25.67
CA THR A 100 -18.43 17.09 -26.16
C THR A 100 -18.17 17.31 -27.62
#